data_AF-A0A430E1R3-F1
#
_entry.id   AF-A0A430E1R3-F1
#
_cell.length_a   1.000
_cell.length_b   1.000
_cell.length_c   1.000
_cell.angle_alpha   90.00
_cell.angle_beta   90.00
_cell.angle_gamma   90.00
#
_symmetry.space_group_name_H-M   'P 1'
#
loop_
_entity.id
_entity.type
_entity.pdbx_description
1 polymer ?
#
loop_
_entity_poly.entity_id
_entity_poly.type
_entity_poly.pdbx_seq_one_letter_code
_entity_poly.pdbx_strand_id
1 'polypeptide(L)'
;MALAVAAGLTEYEAVQERLVEAWGFLRRMPDREAGWLRFQQANRIYQRGQLSRQELWAQYKVDSDDYDRDQRPSLPGLRSHEVDRMWEALGWIDAVVEPRDRKLLGVVLGQLSRDNARPAWVSAAKAIGWGGHPDTLAKRYGRAVTAICVHIGRAETRRNAHLEAVKP
;
A
#
# COMPACT_ATOMS: atom_id res chain seq x y z
N MET A 1 -19.95 -0.60 14.59
CA MET A 1 -20.55 -0.49 13.23
C MET A 1 -19.57 -0.95 12.12
N ALA A 2 -18.78 -2.01 12.37
CA ALA A 2 -17.78 -2.55 11.43
C ALA A 2 -18.24 -3.83 10.71
N LEU A 3 -19.50 -4.24 10.93
CA LEU A 3 -20.00 -5.58 10.59
C LEU A 3 -20.50 -5.75 9.15
N ALA A 4 -20.68 -4.66 8.39
CA ALA A 4 -21.28 -4.72 7.06
C ALA A 4 -20.30 -4.52 5.89
N VAL A 5 -19.07 -4.08 6.13
CA VAL A 5 -18.13 -3.69 5.05
C VAL A 5 -17.37 -4.88 4.47
N ALA A 6 -17.29 -6.01 5.20
CA ALA A 6 -16.56 -7.20 4.77
C ALA A 6 -17.24 -7.91 3.59
N ALA A 7 -18.57 -7.94 3.53
CA ALA A 7 -19.38 -8.79 2.63
C ALA A 7 -19.25 -8.52 1.11
N GLY A 8 -18.33 -7.66 0.67
CA GLY A 8 -18.00 -7.43 -0.74
C GLY A 8 -16.49 -7.28 -1.02
N LEU A 9 -15.61 -7.49 -0.03
CA LEU A 9 -14.16 -7.30 -0.15
C LEU A 9 -13.40 -8.58 -0.57
N THR A 10 -14.09 -9.63 -1.00
CA THR A 10 -13.45 -10.83 -1.57
C THR A 10 -13.15 -10.68 -3.06
N GLU A 11 -13.85 -9.77 -3.73
CA GLU A 11 -13.70 -9.55 -5.16
C GLU A 11 -12.44 -8.74 -5.47
N TYR A 12 -11.79 -9.09 -6.59
CA TYR A 12 -10.53 -8.49 -7.00
C TYR A 12 -10.62 -6.96 -7.13
N GLU A 13 -11.70 -6.48 -7.75
CA GLU A 13 -11.93 -5.05 -8.00
C GLU A 13 -12.11 -4.29 -6.69
N ALA A 14 -12.94 -4.81 -5.77
CA ALA A 14 -13.18 -4.19 -4.47
C ALA A 14 -11.90 -4.12 -3.61
N VAL A 15 -11.07 -5.16 -3.64
CA VAL A 15 -9.76 -5.14 -2.99
C VAL A 15 -8.86 -4.09 -3.63
N GLN A 16 -8.77 -4.06 -4.95
CA GLN A 16 -7.94 -3.08 -5.66
C GLN A 16 -8.38 -1.64 -5.36
N GLU A 17 -9.68 -1.35 -5.39
CA GLU A 17 -10.24 -0.05 -5.03
C GLU A 17 -9.85 0.36 -3.61
N ARG A 18 -9.96 -0.55 -2.64
CA ARG A 18 -9.56 -0.28 -1.26
C ARG A 18 -8.06 -0.01 -1.12
N LEU A 19 -7.23 -0.75 -1.86
CA LEU A 19 -5.78 -0.51 -1.88
C LEU A 19 -5.44 0.85 -2.50
N VAL A 20 -6.16 1.27 -3.55
CA VAL A 20 -6.00 2.59 -4.18
C VAL A 20 -6.47 3.71 -3.25
N GLU A 21 -7.58 3.52 -2.54
CA GLU A 21 -8.08 4.44 -1.50
C GLU A 21 -7.03 4.64 -0.41
N ALA A 22 -6.48 3.54 0.14
CA ALA A 22 -5.43 3.59 1.14
C ALA A 22 -4.16 4.29 0.65
N TRP A 23 -3.78 4.09 -0.62
CA TRP A 23 -2.67 4.83 -1.24
C TRP A 23 -2.96 6.33 -1.32
N GLY A 24 -4.19 6.72 -1.67
CA GLY A 24 -4.63 8.11 -1.64
C GLY A 24 -4.49 8.73 -0.25
N PHE A 25 -4.83 8.00 0.80
CA PHE A 25 -4.68 8.44 2.20
C PHE A 25 -3.21 8.66 2.57
N LEU A 26 -2.32 7.73 2.23
CA LEU A 26 -0.89 7.87 2.46
C LEU A 26 -0.29 9.13 1.81
N ARG A 27 -0.73 9.48 0.60
CA ARG A 27 -0.25 10.69 -0.09
C ARG A 27 -0.63 12.00 0.60
N ARG A 28 -1.66 11.99 1.45
CA ARG A 28 -2.11 13.15 2.24
C ARG A 28 -1.35 13.28 3.56
N MET A 29 -0.61 12.26 3.99
CA MET A 29 0.18 12.35 5.21
C MET A 29 1.29 13.40 5.05
N PRO A 30 1.48 14.30 6.03
CA PRO A 30 2.43 15.41 5.96
C PRO A 30 3.89 14.96 5.80
N ASP A 31 4.20 13.71 6.13
CA ASP A 31 5.51 13.09 5.96
C ASP A 31 5.45 11.99 4.89
N ARG A 32 5.42 12.42 3.63
CA ARG A 32 5.20 11.55 2.45
C ARG A 32 6.22 10.41 2.33
N GLU A 33 7.43 10.62 2.85
CA GLU A 33 8.51 9.64 2.83
C GLU A 33 8.75 9.00 4.21
N ALA A 34 8.67 9.75 5.32
CA ALA A 34 8.90 9.15 6.63
C ALA A 34 7.68 8.46 7.25
N GLY A 35 6.47 8.57 6.71
CA GLY A 35 5.40 7.63 7.07
C GLY A 35 5.77 6.18 6.71
N TRP A 36 6.49 6.00 5.60
CA TRP A 36 7.01 4.72 5.14
C TRP A 36 8.31 4.30 5.88
N LEU A 37 9.14 5.27 6.29
CA LEU A 37 10.39 4.99 7.03
C LEU A 37 10.20 4.85 8.54
N ARG A 38 9.19 5.49 9.16
CA ARG A 38 8.91 5.39 10.61
C ARG A 38 8.10 4.16 10.97
N PHE A 39 7.41 3.54 10.02
CA PHE A 39 6.75 2.26 10.22
C PHE A 39 7.82 1.15 10.24
N GLN A 40 8.09 0.58 11.42
CA GLN A 40 9.15 -0.44 11.58
C GLN A 40 9.00 -1.64 10.62
N GLN A 41 7.79 -1.97 10.17
CA GLN A 41 7.53 -3.04 9.22
C GLN A 41 7.72 -2.61 7.74
N ALA A 42 7.47 -1.34 7.37
CA ALA A 42 7.79 -0.83 6.03
C ALA A 42 9.29 -0.57 5.89
N ASN A 43 9.97 -0.24 6.99
CA ASN A 43 11.43 -0.14 7.06
C ASN A 43 12.12 -1.50 6.82
N ARG A 44 11.46 -2.64 7.10
CA ARG A 44 11.98 -3.97 6.72
C ARG A 44 12.11 -4.16 5.21
N ILE A 45 11.34 -3.44 4.41
CA ILE A 45 11.39 -3.53 2.95
C ILE A 45 12.68 -2.89 2.42
N TYR A 46 13.28 -1.96 3.16
CA TYR A 46 14.57 -1.32 2.84
C TYR A 46 15.76 -1.87 3.64
N GLN A 47 15.57 -2.90 4.48
CA GLN A 47 16.63 -3.47 5.34
C GLN A 47 17.75 -4.22 4.59
N ARG A 48 17.68 -4.38 3.26
CA ARG A 48 18.83 -4.83 2.45
C ARG A 48 19.56 -3.63 1.85
N GLY A 49 20.36 -2.99 2.70
CA GLY A 49 21.18 -1.83 2.35
C GLY A 49 21.01 -0.72 3.37
N GLN A 50 21.45 -0.96 4.61
CA GLN A 50 21.42 0.09 5.63
C GLN A 50 22.46 1.15 5.32
N LEU A 51 22.02 2.27 4.77
CA LEU A 51 22.78 3.51 4.82
C LEU A 51 22.96 3.90 6.29
N SER A 52 24.16 4.24 6.68
CA SER A 52 24.47 4.78 8.00
C SER A 52 23.69 6.06 8.25
N ARG A 53 23.48 6.41 9.52
CA ARG A 53 22.84 7.67 9.93
C ARG A 53 23.49 8.89 9.28
N GLN A 54 24.80 8.81 9.02
CA GLN A 54 25.58 9.88 8.40
C GLN A 54 25.33 9.97 6.89
N GLU A 55 25.18 8.85 6.20
CA GLU A 55 24.82 8.81 4.77
C GLU A 55 23.38 9.29 4.52
N LEU A 56 22.44 8.94 5.41
CA LEU A 56 21.09 9.50 5.44
C LEU A 56 21.13 11.03 5.57
N TRP A 57 21.91 11.54 6.53
CA TRP A 57 22.08 12.98 6.76
C TRP A 57 22.73 13.71 5.58
N ALA A 58 23.67 13.08 4.88
CA ALA A 58 24.35 13.66 3.73
C ALA A 58 23.39 13.81 2.53
N GLN A 59 22.47 12.86 2.31
CA GLN A 59 21.43 13.01 1.28
C GLN A 59 20.43 14.11 1.62
N TYR A 60 20.08 14.27 2.91
CA TYR A 60 19.19 15.34 3.36
C TYR A 60 19.76 16.76 3.17
N LYS A 61 21.09 16.92 3.16
CA LYS A 61 21.75 18.23 2.96
C LYS A 61 21.80 18.68 1.50
N VAL A 62 21.51 17.82 0.54
CA VAL A 62 21.58 18.19 -0.89
C VAL A 62 20.34 18.99 -1.34
N ASP A 63 19.23 18.94 -0.60
CA ASP A 63 17.95 19.58 -0.97
C ASP A 63 17.35 20.51 0.12
N SER A 64 18.11 20.89 1.16
CA SER A 64 17.53 21.66 2.28
C SER A 64 17.25 23.13 1.99
N ASP A 65 17.65 23.64 0.82
CA ASP A 65 17.58 25.07 0.51
C ASP A 65 16.38 25.43 -0.38
N ASP A 66 15.55 24.44 -0.75
CA ASP A 66 14.35 24.58 -1.61
C ASP A 66 13.03 24.29 -0.86
N TYR A 67 13.03 24.37 0.47
CA TYR A 67 11.85 24.05 1.30
C TYR A 67 10.82 25.20 1.35
N ASP A 68 10.36 25.67 0.19
CA ASP A 68 9.23 26.61 0.05
C ASP A 68 7.92 25.83 -0.23
N ARG A 69 7.69 24.75 0.54
CA ARG A 69 6.56 23.81 0.34
C ARG A 69 5.30 24.18 1.12
N ASP A 70 5.29 25.34 1.80
CA ASP A 70 4.19 25.82 2.64
C ASP A 70 3.10 26.60 1.88
N GLN A 71 3.20 26.77 0.56
CA GLN A 71 2.21 27.55 -0.21
C GLN A 71 1.01 26.76 -0.74
N ARG A 72 0.87 25.46 -0.44
CA ARG A 72 -0.34 24.70 -0.80
C ARG A 72 -1.11 24.36 0.47
N PRO A 73 -2.42 24.67 0.56
CA PRO A 73 -3.25 24.17 1.65
C PRO A 73 -3.05 22.66 1.74
N SER A 74 -2.52 22.18 2.89
CA SER A 74 -2.44 20.74 3.11
C SER A 74 -3.87 20.22 2.98
N LEU A 75 -4.07 19.18 2.16
CA LEU A 75 -5.34 18.47 2.16
C LEU A 75 -5.71 18.17 3.62
N PRO A 76 -6.97 18.35 4.04
CA PRO A 76 -7.36 18.21 5.43
C PRO A 76 -6.83 16.88 5.97
N GLY A 77 -6.31 16.91 7.20
CA GLY A 77 -5.74 15.73 7.85
C GLY A 77 -6.71 14.55 7.83
N LEU A 78 -6.16 13.33 7.81
CA LEU A 78 -6.96 12.11 7.79
C LEU A 78 -7.90 12.06 9.00
N ARG A 79 -9.17 11.73 8.77
CA ARG A 79 -10.14 11.39 9.80
C ARG A 79 -9.84 9.98 10.33
N SER A 80 -10.26 9.68 11.57
CA SER A 80 -9.97 8.38 12.20
C SER A 80 -10.42 7.17 11.36
N HIS A 81 -11.61 7.23 10.75
CA HIS A 81 -12.07 6.12 9.89
C HIS A 81 -11.27 5.96 8.59
N GLU A 82 -10.67 7.04 8.07
CA GLU A 82 -9.78 6.96 6.90
C GLU A 82 -8.45 6.30 7.30
N VAL A 83 -7.96 6.63 8.51
CA VAL A 83 -6.79 6.00 9.12
C VAL A 83 -7.05 4.50 9.35
N ASP A 84 -8.21 4.12 9.89
CA ASP A 84 -8.56 2.72 10.13
C ASP A 84 -8.61 1.91 8.83
N ARG A 85 -9.26 2.44 7.78
CA ARG A 85 -9.31 1.79 6.45
C ARG A 85 -7.93 1.67 5.81
N MET A 86 -7.09 2.70 5.96
CA MET A 86 -5.71 2.68 5.50
C MET A 86 -4.93 1.56 6.18
N TRP A 87 -5.00 1.48 7.51
CA TRP A 87 -4.29 0.46 8.29
C TRP A 87 -4.78 -0.94 8.00
N GLU A 88 -6.08 -1.13 7.82
CA GLU A 88 -6.66 -2.40 7.39
C GLU A 88 -6.04 -2.86 6.07
N ALA A 89 -6.05 -1.99 5.05
CA ALA A 89 -5.51 -2.29 3.72
C ALA A 89 -4.00 -2.58 3.76
N LEU A 90 -3.23 -1.80 4.52
CA LEU A 90 -1.80 -2.02 4.70
C LEU A 90 -1.51 -3.33 5.44
N GLY A 91 -2.34 -3.70 6.41
CA GLY A 91 -2.26 -4.97 7.13
C GLY A 91 -2.41 -6.17 6.20
N TRP A 92 -3.29 -6.09 5.19
CA TRP A 92 -3.43 -7.17 4.20
C TRP A 92 -2.16 -7.36 3.37
N ILE A 93 -1.54 -6.26 2.92
CA ILE A 93 -0.29 -6.31 2.16
C ILE A 93 0.80 -6.96 3.00
N ASP A 94 0.95 -6.55 4.25
CA ASP A 94 2.01 -7.10 5.11
C ASP A 94 1.78 -8.58 5.42
N ALA A 95 0.52 -9.01 5.58
CA ALA A 95 0.16 -10.37 5.92
C ALA A 95 0.47 -11.39 4.81
N VAL A 96 0.26 -11.05 3.53
CA VAL A 96 0.31 -12.05 2.45
C VAL A 96 1.13 -11.68 1.21
N VAL A 97 1.48 -10.41 1.00
CA VAL A 97 2.24 -10.03 -0.19
C VAL A 97 3.73 -10.24 0.04
N GLU A 98 4.36 -10.99 -0.85
CA GLU A 98 5.80 -11.26 -0.82
C GLU A 98 6.60 -9.94 -0.87
N PRO A 99 7.68 -9.80 -0.09
CA PRO A 99 8.46 -8.56 -0.02
C PRO A 99 8.91 -8.01 -1.39
N ARG A 100 9.25 -8.89 -2.33
CA ARG A 100 9.68 -8.53 -3.69
C ARG A 100 8.58 -7.91 -4.56
N ASP A 101 7.31 -8.14 -4.22
CA ASP A 101 6.15 -7.65 -4.96
C ASP A 101 5.56 -6.38 -4.34
N ARG A 102 5.91 -6.05 -3.09
CA ARG A 102 5.41 -4.84 -2.40
C ARG A 102 5.79 -3.55 -3.13
N LYS A 103 7.02 -3.46 -3.64
CA LYS A 103 7.47 -2.30 -4.44
C LYS A 103 6.68 -2.17 -5.73
N LEU A 104 6.44 -3.28 -6.43
CA LEU A 104 5.59 -3.30 -7.63
C LEU A 104 4.17 -2.84 -7.31
N LEU A 105 3.59 -3.34 -6.22
CA LEU A 105 2.25 -2.98 -5.77
C LEU A 105 2.14 -1.47 -5.50
N GLY A 106 3.09 -0.88 -4.74
CA GLY A 106 3.11 0.56 -4.48
C GLY A 106 3.20 1.42 -5.75
N VAL A 107 4.05 1.02 -6.71
CA VAL A 107 4.17 1.73 -8.00
C VAL A 107 2.87 1.66 -8.79
N VAL A 108 2.25 0.49 -8.87
CA VAL A 108 1.00 0.28 -9.62
C VAL A 108 -0.17 1.03 -8.97
N LEU A 109 -0.34 0.94 -7.65
CA LEU A 109 -1.36 1.69 -6.92
C LEU A 109 -1.15 3.20 -7.08
N GLY A 110 0.10 3.67 -7.13
CA GLY A 110 0.43 5.04 -7.44
C GLY A 110 -0.03 5.49 -8.83
N GLN A 111 0.11 4.63 -9.84
CA GLN A 111 -0.42 4.89 -11.18
C GLN A 111 -1.95 4.90 -11.19
N LEU A 112 -2.60 3.92 -10.56
CA LEU A 112 -4.06 3.80 -10.48
C LEU A 112 -4.71 4.96 -9.72
N SER A 113 -4.08 5.46 -8.64
CA SER A 113 -4.56 6.61 -7.85
C SER A 113 -4.55 7.96 -8.58
N ARG A 114 -4.00 8.01 -9.80
CA ARG A 114 -3.95 9.20 -10.66
C ARG A 114 -4.93 9.07 -11.83
N ASP A 115 -5.99 8.30 -11.65
CA ASP A 115 -7.04 7.99 -12.64
C ASP A 115 -6.55 7.31 -13.92
N ASN A 116 -5.41 6.61 -13.86
CA ASN A 116 -5.06 5.71 -14.95
C ASN A 116 -5.98 4.49 -14.87
N ALA A 117 -6.88 4.35 -15.84
CA ALA A 117 -7.76 3.18 -15.93
C ALA A 117 -6.99 1.85 -16.03
N ARG A 118 -5.71 1.88 -16.46
CA ARG A 118 -4.83 0.71 -16.56
C ARG A 118 -3.39 1.06 -16.13
N PRO A 119 -2.68 0.15 -15.44
CA PRO A 119 -1.27 0.36 -15.11
C PRO A 119 -0.39 0.43 -16.37
N ALA A 120 0.53 1.39 -16.38
CA ALA A 120 1.56 1.50 -17.40
C ALA A 120 2.73 0.57 -17.04
N TRP A 121 2.64 -0.70 -17.44
CA TRP A 121 3.60 -1.75 -17.04
C TRP A 121 5.05 -1.47 -17.44
N VAL A 122 5.28 -0.84 -18.60
CA VAL A 122 6.63 -0.42 -19.04
C VAL A 122 7.23 0.62 -18.09
N SER A 123 6.43 1.62 -17.70
CA SER A 123 6.82 2.63 -16.72
C SER A 123 7.06 2.01 -15.34
N ALA A 124 6.21 1.06 -14.94
CA ALA A 124 6.36 0.34 -13.68
C ALA A 124 7.66 -0.50 -13.67
N ALA A 125 7.98 -1.18 -14.78
CA ALA A 125 9.23 -1.94 -14.93
C ALA A 125 10.45 -1.05 -14.75
N LYS A 126 10.47 0.14 -15.40
CA LYS A 126 11.54 1.12 -15.23
C LYS A 126 11.67 1.60 -13.79
N ALA A 127 10.54 1.91 -13.13
CA ALA A 127 10.53 2.41 -11.76
C ALA A 127 11.06 1.41 -10.72
N ILE A 128 10.90 0.11 -10.97
CA ILE A 128 11.39 -0.94 -10.07
C ILE A 128 12.72 -1.57 -10.51
N GLY A 129 13.30 -1.14 -11.65
CA GLY A 129 14.53 -1.71 -12.20
C GLY A 129 14.37 -3.13 -12.74
N TRP A 130 13.18 -3.48 -13.25
CA TRP A 130 12.89 -4.81 -13.78
C TRP A 130 13.39 -4.94 -15.22
N GLY A 131 14.25 -5.94 -15.48
CA GLY A 131 14.81 -6.23 -16.81
C GLY A 131 14.04 -7.27 -17.64
N GLY A 132 12.94 -7.84 -17.12
CA GLY A 132 12.14 -8.85 -17.83
C GLY A 132 10.95 -8.25 -18.60
N HIS A 133 10.14 -9.11 -19.21
CA HIS A 133 8.96 -8.67 -19.97
C HIS A 133 7.90 -8.01 -19.06
N PRO A 134 7.34 -6.84 -19.43
CA PRO A 134 6.35 -6.10 -18.63
C PRO A 134 5.11 -6.93 -18.24
N ASP A 135 4.63 -7.82 -19.11
CA ASP A 135 3.48 -8.70 -18.81
C ASP A 135 3.70 -9.61 -17.60
N THR A 136 4.96 -9.92 -17.28
CA THR A 136 5.29 -10.67 -16.06
C THR A 136 4.90 -9.87 -14.81
N LEU A 137 5.03 -8.54 -14.85
CA LEU A 137 4.63 -7.67 -13.75
C LEU A 137 3.11 -7.63 -13.60
N ALA A 138 2.36 -7.63 -14.70
CA ALA A 138 0.90 -7.72 -14.66
C ALA A 138 0.44 -9.00 -13.93
N LYS A 139 1.07 -10.14 -14.25
CA LYS A 139 0.79 -11.42 -13.57
C LYS A 139 1.19 -11.41 -12.10
N ARG A 140 2.35 -10.84 -11.76
CA ARG A 140 2.82 -10.73 -10.37
C ARG A 140 1.89 -9.86 -9.54
N TYR A 141 1.51 -8.70 -10.06
CA TYR A 141 0.53 -7.81 -9.44
C TYR A 141 -0.81 -8.52 -9.23
N GLY A 142 -1.33 -9.17 -10.28
CA GLY A 142 -2.58 -9.94 -10.18
C GLY A 142 -2.53 -11.01 -9.10
N ARG A 143 -1.44 -11.80 -9.03
CA ARG A 143 -1.25 -12.80 -7.97
C ARG A 143 -1.20 -12.19 -6.56
N ALA A 144 -0.55 -11.04 -6.40
CA ALA A 144 -0.48 -10.36 -5.11
C ALA A 144 -1.89 -9.91 -4.64
N VAL A 145 -2.68 -9.31 -5.52
CA VAL A 145 -4.06 -8.90 -5.21
C VAL A 145 -4.94 -10.12 -4.95
N THR A 146 -4.85 -11.18 -5.77
CA THR A 146 -5.58 -12.43 -5.53
C THR A 146 -5.21 -13.07 -4.20
N ALA A 147 -3.94 -13.02 -3.78
CA ALA A 147 -3.53 -13.53 -2.47
C ALA A 147 -4.21 -12.76 -1.32
N ILE A 148 -4.39 -11.44 -1.48
CA ILE A 148 -5.15 -10.60 -0.54
C ILE A 148 -6.62 -11.01 -0.52
N CYS A 149 -7.27 -11.17 -1.69
CA CYS A 149 -8.65 -11.65 -1.77
C CYS A 149 -8.84 -12.97 -1.01
N VAL A 150 -7.94 -13.93 -1.22
CA VAL A 150 -7.96 -15.24 -0.53
C VAL A 150 -7.74 -15.08 0.98
N HIS A 151 -6.87 -14.17 1.40
CA HIS A 151 -6.64 -13.88 2.81
C HIS A 151 -7.90 -13.35 3.50
N ILE A 152 -8.56 -12.37 2.89
CA ILE A 152 -9.80 -11.76 3.39
C ILE A 152 -10.90 -12.82 3.46
N GLY A 153 -11.14 -13.55 2.38
CA GLY A 153 -12.17 -14.59 2.34
C GLY A 153 -11.98 -15.66 3.42
N ARG A 154 -10.74 -16.09 3.67
CA ARG A 154 -10.43 -17.03 4.77
C ARG A 154 -10.73 -16.44 6.15
N ALA A 155 -10.42 -15.16 6.37
CA ALA A 155 -10.71 -14.49 7.64
C ALA A 155 -12.23 -14.37 7.87
N GLU A 156 -13.00 -14.09 6.83
CA GLU A 156 -14.47 -14.04 6.88
C GLU A 156 -15.08 -15.40 7.17
N THR A 157 -14.63 -16.46 6.49
CA THR A 157 -15.12 -17.83 6.76
C THR A 157 -14.91 -18.22 8.23
N ARG A 158 -13.71 -17.93 8.78
CA ARG A 158 -13.41 -18.21 10.20
C ARG A 158 -14.30 -17.41 11.15
N ARG A 159 -14.55 -16.13 10.83
CA ARG A 159 -15.42 -15.27 11.62
C ARG A 159 -16.86 -15.80 11.62
N ASN A 160 -17.38 -16.18 10.46
CA ASN A 160 -18.74 -16.70 10.34
C ASN A 160 -18.90 -18.03 11.08
N ALA A 161 -17.93 -18.94 10.96
CA ALA A 161 -17.93 -20.20 11.70
C ALA A 161 -17.91 -19.98 13.23
N HIS A 162 -17.15 -18.98 13.70
CA HIS A 162 -17.16 -18.62 15.12
C HIS A 162 -18.52 -18.08 15.58
N LEU A 163 -19.17 -17.24 14.77
CA LEU A 163 -20.50 -16.70 15.10
C LEU A 163 -21.58 -17.78 15.12
N GLU A 164 -21.50 -18.77 14.24
CA GLU A 164 -22.43 -19.92 14.24
C GLU A 164 -22.22 -20.82 15.46
N ALA A 165 -20.98 -21.03 15.90
CA ALA A 165 -20.67 -21.81 17.10
C ALA A 165 -21.12 -21.15 18.41
N VAL A 166 -21.39 -19.84 18.40
CA VAL A 166 -21.82 -19.05 19.57
C VAL A 166 -23.35 -18.90 19.64
N LYS A 167 -24.10 -19.41 18.65
CA LYS A 167 -25.58 -19.44 18.73
C LYS A 167 -26.03 -20.50 19.76
N PRO A 168 -26.91 -20.15 20.71
CA PRO A 168 -27.35 -21.04 21.80
C PRO A 168 -28.22 -22.20 21.31
#